data_AF-A0A2L2Z1T3-F1
#
_entry.id   AF-A0A2L2Z1T3-F1
#
_cell.length_a   1.000
_cell.length_b   1.000
_cell.length_c   1.000
_cell.angle_alpha   90.00
_cell.angle_beta   90.00
_cell.angle_gamma   90.00
#
_symmetry.space_group_name_H-M   'P 1'
#
loop_
_entity.id
_entity.type
_entity.pdbx_description
1 polymer ?
#
loop_
_entity_poly.entity_id
_entity_poly.type
_entity_poly.pdbx_seq_one_letter_code
_entity_poly.pdbx_strand_id
1 'polypeptide(L)'
;FVANRISIILKLTVSEQRHHVASKQNPADLVSRGIDPLRLKTCDLWWSGPLYLQQSSVDDCTDNISVESDELFLRELKPPVVSEICALINTFEPLSVINQCSSYMKILRIVAWCKRFLHNSLNPLHPTRGTLTTSELSQALLCVVRNVQ
;
A
#
# COMPACT_ATOMS: atom_id res chain seq x y z
N PHE A 1 2.62 3.08 16.23
CA PHE A 1 2.99 4.49 16.44
C PHE A 1 3.13 5.33 15.15
N VAL A 2 3.45 4.78 13.97
CA VAL A 2 3.41 5.54 12.69
C VAL A 2 2.12 5.28 11.90
N ALA A 3 1.70 4.01 11.78
CA ALA A 3 0.48 3.63 11.07
C ALA A 3 -0.79 4.33 11.60
N ASN A 4 -0.93 4.47 12.91
CA ASN A 4 -2.06 5.19 13.51
C ASN A 4 -2.08 6.67 13.13
N ARG A 5 -0.91 7.33 13.01
CA ARG A 5 -0.81 8.74 12.63
C ARG A 5 -1.13 8.94 11.16
N ILE A 6 -0.60 8.07 10.29
CA ILE A 6 -0.92 8.08 8.86
C ILE A 6 -2.42 7.86 8.67
N SER A 7 -3.02 6.88 9.34
CA SER A 7 -4.47 6.63 9.25
C SER A 7 -5.30 7.84 9.69
N ILE A 8 -4.90 8.55 10.74
CA ILE A 8 -5.56 9.78 11.18
C ILE A 8 -5.43 10.88 10.11
N ILE A 9 -4.22 11.12 9.60
CA ILE A 9 -3.99 12.13 8.54
C ILE A 9 -4.82 11.78 7.30
N LEU A 10 -4.85 10.52 6.90
CA LEU A 10 -5.61 10.07 5.74
C LEU A 10 -7.13 10.25 5.91
N LYS A 11 -7.63 10.17 7.15
CA LYS A 11 -9.05 10.41 7.47
C LYS A 11 -9.40 11.90 7.54
N LEU A 12 -8.45 12.74 7.92
CA LEU A 12 -8.66 14.18 8.13
C LEU A 12 -8.28 15.04 6.93
N THR A 13 -7.65 14.48 5.90
CA THR A 13 -7.22 15.20 4.69
C THR A 13 -7.87 14.61 3.44
N VAL A 14 -8.26 15.48 2.52
CA VAL A 14 -8.69 15.06 1.18
C VAL A 14 -7.48 14.85 0.27
N SER A 15 -7.65 14.06 -0.79
CA SER A 15 -6.54 13.67 -1.67
C SER A 15 -5.89 14.89 -2.34
N GLU A 16 -6.68 15.90 -2.66
CA GLU A 16 -6.30 17.14 -3.33
C GLU A 16 -5.40 18.03 -2.46
N GLN A 17 -5.38 17.82 -1.14
CA GLN A 17 -4.48 18.52 -0.24
C GLN A 17 -3.06 17.93 -0.23
N ARG A 18 -2.86 16.76 -0.84
CA ARG A 18 -1.57 16.05 -0.85
C ARG A 18 -0.80 16.38 -2.11
N HIS A 19 0.25 17.18 -1.92
CA HIS A 19 1.12 17.57 -3.00
C HIS A 19 2.42 16.76 -2.94
N HIS A 20 2.95 16.42 -4.12
CA HIS A 20 4.28 15.82 -4.21
C HIS A 20 5.34 16.84 -3.80
N VAL A 21 6.27 16.41 -2.95
CA VAL A 21 7.47 17.17 -2.61
C VAL A 21 8.65 16.48 -3.27
N ALA A 22 9.34 17.19 -4.16
CA ALA A 22 10.54 16.65 -4.80
C ALA A 22 11.55 16.17 -3.76
N SER A 23 12.26 15.07 -4.03
CA SER A 23 13.31 14.51 -3.18
C SER A 23 14.35 15.56 -2.76
N LYS A 24 14.70 16.48 -3.66
CA LYS A 24 15.64 17.59 -3.37
C LYS A 24 15.10 18.62 -2.37
N GLN A 25 13.78 18.71 -2.21
CA GLN A 25 13.08 19.62 -1.31
C GLN A 25 12.55 18.91 -0.06
N ASN A 26 12.68 17.57 0.02
CA ASN A 26 12.25 16.79 1.16
C ASN A 26 13.35 16.71 2.23
N PRO A 27 13.24 17.38 3.38
CA PRO A 27 14.25 17.28 4.43
C PRO A 27 14.40 15.86 4.97
N ALA A 28 13.34 15.06 4.98
CA ALA A 28 13.40 13.68 5.45
C ALA A 28 14.31 12.79 4.56
N ASP A 29 14.41 13.10 3.26
CA ASP A 29 15.31 12.40 2.32
C ASP A 29 16.78 12.54 2.73
N LEU A 30 17.18 13.69 3.29
CA LEU A 30 18.57 13.91 3.71
C LEU A 30 19.02 12.91 4.77
N VAL A 31 18.17 12.68 5.77
CA VAL A 31 18.49 11.77 6.88
C VAL A 31 18.28 10.32 6.46
N SER A 32 17.23 10.01 5.70
CA SER A 32 16.99 8.63 5.23
C SER A 32 18.08 8.12 4.29
N ARG A 33 18.72 9.00 3.53
CA ARG A 33 19.86 8.69 2.64
C ARG A 33 21.23 8.74 3.31
N GLY A 34 21.32 9.25 4.54
CA GLY A 34 22.56 9.30 5.32
C GLY A 34 23.44 10.54 5.05
N ILE A 35 22.93 11.73 5.41
CA ILE A 35 23.73 12.95 5.45
C ILE A 35 24.79 12.93 6.56
N ASP A 36 25.97 13.48 6.26
CA ASP A 36 27.03 13.68 7.25
C ASP A 36 26.57 14.60 8.41
N PRO A 37 26.81 14.23 9.69
CA PRO A 37 26.36 15.02 10.83
C PRO A 37 26.90 16.45 10.88
N LEU A 38 28.11 16.72 10.38
CA LEU A 38 28.66 18.08 10.34
C LEU A 38 27.94 18.91 9.29
N ARG A 39 27.61 18.31 8.13
CA ARG A 39 26.79 18.97 7.10
C ARG A 39 25.35 19.20 7.54
N LEU A 40 24.79 18.29 8.35
CA LEU A 40 23.43 18.45 8.88
C LEU A 40 23.32 19.68 9.81
N LYS A 41 24.36 19.99 10.58
CA LYS A 41 24.38 21.17 11.46
C LYS A 41 24.14 22.48 10.71
N THR A 42 24.59 22.57 9.46
CA THR A 42 24.47 23.76 8.62
C THR A 42 23.45 23.58 7.50
N CYS A 43 22.53 22.61 7.61
CA CYS A 43 21.57 22.30 6.56
C CYS A 43 20.27 23.09 6.74
N ASP A 44 20.14 24.21 6.04
CA ASP A 44 18.94 25.05 6.12
C ASP A 44 17.67 24.32 5.70
N LEU A 45 17.75 23.43 4.69
CA LEU A 45 16.60 22.64 4.26
C LEU A 45 16.03 21.77 5.40
N TRP A 46 16.89 21.20 6.25
CA TRP A 46 16.46 20.38 7.39
C TRP A 46 15.84 21.23 8.51
N TRP A 47 16.49 22.34 8.86
CA TRP A 47 16.10 23.16 10.01
C TRP A 47 14.96 24.13 9.72
N SER A 48 14.95 24.70 8.51
CA SER A 48 14.03 25.75 8.09
C SER A 48 12.99 25.25 7.09
N GLY A 49 13.16 24.03 6.56
CA GLY A 49 12.29 23.49 5.52
C GLY A 49 12.52 24.14 4.16
N PRO A 50 11.76 23.69 3.14
CA PRO A 50 11.83 24.28 1.81
C PRO A 50 11.20 25.67 1.77
N LEU A 51 11.77 26.54 0.94
CA LEU A 51 11.41 27.97 0.87
C LEU A 51 9.92 28.21 0.56
N TYR A 52 9.31 27.36 -0.26
CA TYR A 52 7.90 27.52 -0.64
C TYR A 52 6.93 27.30 0.54
N LEU A 53 7.33 26.57 1.59
CA LEU A 53 6.52 26.45 2.81
C LEU A 53 6.63 27.67 3.72
N GLN A 54 7.64 28.52 3.49
CA GLN A 54 7.81 29.78 4.23
C GLN A 54 7.06 30.94 3.56
N GLN A 55 6.61 30.76 2.32
CA GLN A 55 5.84 31.75 1.58
C GLN A 55 4.35 31.64 1.94
N SER A 56 3.68 32.79 2.08
CA SER A 56 2.28 32.88 2.54
C SER A 56 1.24 32.36 1.53
N SER A 57 1.65 32.06 0.29
CA SER A 57 0.80 31.52 -0.77
C SER A 57 1.39 30.22 -1.30
N VAL A 58 0.81 29.09 -0.87
CA VAL A 58 1.21 27.74 -1.31
C VAL A 58 0.77 27.45 -2.75
N ASP A 59 -0.12 28.28 -3.30
CA ASP A 59 -0.80 28.07 -4.58
C ASP A 59 0.12 28.14 -5.82
N ASP A 60 1.27 28.82 -5.75
CA ASP A 60 2.13 29.04 -6.94
C ASP A 60 3.32 28.08 -7.08
N CYS A 61 3.63 27.25 -6.06
CA CYS A 61 4.91 26.53 -6.02
C CYS A 61 4.84 25.03 -6.34
N THR A 62 3.65 24.40 -6.32
CA THR A 62 3.52 22.94 -6.48
C THR A 62 3.13 22.49 -7.89
N ASP A 63 2.62 23.40 -8.74
CA ASP A 63 2.10 23.05 -10.06
C ASP A 63 3.17 22.76 -11.12
N ASN A 64 4.42 23.12 -10.88
CA ASN A 64 5.50 23.01 -11.88
C ASN A 64 6.52 21.90 -11.61
N ILE A 65 6.41 21.14 -10.52
CA ILE A 65 7.29 20.01 -10.27
C ILE A 65 6.64 18.76 -10.88
N SER A 66 6.83 18.56 -12.18
CA SER A 66 6.47 17.29 -12.80
C SER A 66 7.24 16.17 -12.10
N VAL A 67 6.52 15.17 -11.59
CA VAL A 67 7.11 13.97 -10.96
C VAL A 67 8.12 13.29 -11.89
N GLU A 68 7.93 13.46 -13.20
CA GLU A 68 8.82 13.02 -14.28
C GLU A 68 10.22 13.69 -14.27
N SER A 69 10.36 14.86 -13.65
CA SER A 69 11.64 15.57 -13.55
C SER A 69 12.47 15.19 -12.31
N ASP A 70 11.90 14.43 -11.37
CA ASP A 70 12.58 14.03 -10.14
C ASP A 70 13.30 12.69 -10.30
N GLU A 71 14.49 12.71 -10.91
CA GLU A 71 15.30 11.52 -11.15
C GLU A 71 15.59 10.68 -9.89
N LEU A 72 15.72 11.32 -8.72
CA LEU A 72 16.00 10.61 -7.47
C LEU A 72 14.78 9.81 -7.02
N PHE A 73 13.60 10.41 -7.11
CA PHE A 73 12.35 9.71 -6.88
C PHE A 73 12.15 8.56 -7.89
N LEU A 74 12.36 8.84 -9.19
CA LEU A 74 12.19 7.84 -10.25
C LEU A 74 13.12 6.63 -10.09
N ARG A 75 14.35 6.83 -9.59
CA ARG A 75 15.30 5.74 -9.31
C ARG A 75 14.84 4.83 -8.16
N GLU A 76 14.05 5.35 -7.23
CA GLU A 76 13.52 4.61 -6.08
C GLU A 76 12.18 3.97 -6.33
N LEU A 77 11.48 4.39 -7.39
CA LEU A 77 10.34 3.64 -7.88
C LEU A 77 10.81 2.22 -8.19
N LYS A 78 10.22 1.25 -7.48
CA LYS A 78 10.32 -0.12 -7.93
C LYS A 78 9.78 -0.14 -9.36
N PRO A 79 10.50 -0.75 -10.32
CA PRO A 79 9.93 -0.99 -11.63
C PRO A 79 8.58 -1.67 -11.39
N PRO A 80 7.51 -1.27 -12.09
CA PRO A 80 6.25 -1.97 -11.95
C PRO A 80 6.56 -3.41 -12.26
N VAL A 81 6.53 -4.26 -11.24
CA VAL A 81 6.52 -5.70 -11.45
C VAL A 81 5.13 -5.95 -11.99
N VAL A 82 4.95 -5.69 -13.28
CA VAL A 82 3.85 -6.24 -14.04
C VAL A 82 4.18 -7.71 -14.12
N SER A 83 3.86 -8.45 -13.06
CA SER A 83 3.72 -9.88 -13.23
C SER A 83 2.61 -10.02 -14.27
N GLU A 84 2.86 -10.72 -15.38
CA GLU A 84 1.83 -10.99 -16.40
C GLU A 84 0.57 -11.63 -15.77
N ILE A 85 0.71 -12.21 -14.58
CA ILE A 85 -0.35 -12.75 -13.75
C ILE A 85 -1.29 -11.65 -13.22
N CYS A 86 -0.79 -10.44 -12.90
CA CYS A 86 -1.60 -9.33 -12.37
C CYS A 86 -2.60 -8.76 -13.39
N ALA A 87 -2.28 -8.81 -14.69
CA ALA A 87 -3.17 -8.33 -15.74
C ALA A 87 -4.48 -9.17 -15.87
N LEU A 88 -4.46 -10.44 -15.44
CA LEU A 88 -5.63 -11.31 -15.44
C LEU A 88 -6.54 -11.13 -14.21
N ILE A 89 -6.03 -10.57 -13.10
CA ILE A 89 -6.77 -10.45 -11.84
C ILE A 89 -7.73 -9.24 -11.84
N ASN A 90 -7.55 -8.29 -12.76
CA ASN A 90 -8.36 -7.08 -12.88
C ASN A 90 -9.84 -7.31 -13.29
N THR A 91 -10.29 -8.57 -13.34
CA THR A 91 -11.66 -8.95 -13.70
C THR A 91 -12.45 -9.56 -12.55
N PHE A 92 -11.84 -9.81 -11.39
CA PHE A 92 -12.57 -10.30 -10.23
C PHE A 92 -12.80 -9.16 -9.25
N GLU A 93 -14.07 -8.79 -9.05
CA GLU A 93 -14.42 -7.95 -7.91
C GLU A 93 -13.86 -8.60 -6.63
N PRO A 94 -13.20 -7.82 -5.76
CA PRO A 94 -12.70 -8.34 -4.49
C PRO A 94 -13.88 -8.95 -3.73
N LEU A 95 -13.70 -10.19 -3.26
CA LEU A 95 -14.75 -10.94 -2.56
C LEU A 95 -15.42 -10.04 -1.51
N SER A 96 -16.68 -9.65 -1.74
CA SER A 96 -17.41 -8.69 -0.91
C SER A 96 -17.48 -9.10 0.57
N VAL A 97 -17.38 -10.39 0.84
CA VAL A 97 -17.31 -10.97 2.19
C VAL A 97 -16.08 -10.50 3.00
N ILE A 98 -14.99 -10.12 2.35
CA ILE A 98 -13.78 -9.58 3.00
C ILE A 98 -14.11 -8.26 3.69
N ASN A 99 -14.90 -7.40 3.03
CA ASN A 99 -15.29 -6.09 3.57
C ASN A 99 -16.40 -6.17 4.62
N GLN A 100 -17.11 -7.30 4.72
CA GLN A 100 -18.24 -7.49 5.63
C GLN A 100 -17.87 -8.23 6.93
N CYS A 101 -16.61 -8.68 7.07
CA CYS A 101 -16.17 -9.46 8.21
C CYS A 101 -15.06 -8.73 9.00
N SER A 102 -15.31 -8.48 10.28
CA SER A 102 -14.32 -7.87 11.19
C SER A 102 -13.30 -8.85 11.78
N SER A 103 -13.41 -10.15 11.46
CA SER A 103 -12.53 -11.19 11.99
C SER A 103 -11.79 -11.91 10.87
N TYR A 104 -10.46 -11.78 10.88
CA TYR A 104 -9.54 -12.47 9.98
C TYR A 104 -9.79 -13.98 9.93
N MET A 105 -9.87 -14.63 11.10
CA MET A 105 -10.10 -16.08 11.18
C MET A 105 -11.48 -16.48 10.65
N LYS A 106 -12.49 -15.61 10.81
CA LYS A 106 -13.82 -15.85 10.24
C LYS A 106 -13.78 -15.83 8.71
N ILE A 107 -13.10 -14.85 8.11
CA ILE A 107 -12.93 -14.76 6.64
C ILE A 107 -12.22 -16.01 6.11
N LEU A 108 -11.10 -16.41 6.72
CA LEU A 108 -10.37 -17.60 6.28
C LEU A 108 -11.23 -18.86 6.29
N ARG A 109 -12.03 -19.05 7.35
CA ARG A 109 -12.93 -20.21 7.45
C ARG A 109 -14.03 -20.15 6.38
N ILE A 110 -14.62 -18.99 6.13
CA ILE A 110 -15.65 -18.83 5.09
C ILE A 110 -15.06 -19.19 3.72
N VAL A 111 -13.93 -18.59 3.35
CA VAL A 111 -13.27 -18.84 2.06
C VAL A 111 -12.85 -20.30 1.93
N ALA A 112 -12.31 -20.91 3.00
CA ALA A 112 -11.96 -22.33 3.02
C ALA A 112 -13.19 -23.23 2.79
N TRP A 113 -14.32 -22.93 3.44
CA TRP A 113 -15.57 -23.66 3.23
C TRP A 113 -16.12 -23.51 1.81
N CYS A 114 -16.10 -22.30 1.24
CA CYS A 114 -16.49 -22.07 -0.15
C CYS A 114 -15.63 -22.88 -1.13
N LYS A 115 -14.30 -22.91 -0.91
CA LYS A 115 -13.39 -23.72 -1.74
C LYS A 115 -13.62 -25.22 -1.58
N ARG A 116 -13.83 -25.71 -0.34
CA ARG A 116 -14.16 -27.12 -0.10
C ARG A 116 -15.48 -27.50 -0.75
N PHE A 117 -16.49 -26.64 -0.66
CA PHE A 117 -17.77 -26.84 -1.34
C PHE A 117 -17.57 -27.00 -2.85
N LEU A 118 -16.87 -26.05 -3.48
CA LEU A 118 -16.55 -26.13 -4.92
C LEU A 118 -15.80 -27.42 -5.28
N HIS A 119 -14.79 -27.78 -4.50
CA HIS A 119 -14.02 -29.01 -4.70
C HIS A 119 -14.91 -30.26 -4.62
N ASN A 120 -15.78 -30.34 -3.62
CA ASN A 120 -16.70 -31.47 -3.44
C ASN A 120 -17.80 -31.50 -4.51
N SER A 121 -18.28 -30.34 -4.98
CA SER A 121 -19.23 -30.25 -6.09
C SER A 121 -18.62 -30.73 -7.41
N LEU A 122 -17.33 -30.50 -7.63
CA LEU A 122 -16.60 -30.98 -8.80
C LEU A 122 -16.12 -32.43 -8.67
N ASN A 123 -15.94 -32.93 -7.44
CA ASN A 123 -15.44 -34.28 -7.15
C ASN A 123 -16.40 -35.06 -6.23
N PRO A 124 -17.63 -35.37 -6.69
CA PRO A 124 -18.67 -35.96 -5.85
C PRO A 124 -18.34 -37.38 -5.37
N LEU A 125 -17.43 -38.09 -6.04
CA LEU A 125 -17.02 -39.45 -5.69
C LEU A 125 -16.08 -39.50 -4.47
N HIS A 126 -15.34 -38.42 -4.19
CA HIS A 126 -14.38 -38.35 -3.08
C HIS A 126 -14.52 -37.03 -2.29
N PRO A 127 -15.67 -36.81 -1.62
CA PRO A 127 -15.90 -35.57 -0.92
C PRO A 127 -15.06 -35.48 0.36
N THR A 128 -14.41 -34.34 0.56
CA THR A 128 -13.73 -34.04 1.82
C THR A 128 -14.77 -33.67 2.88
N ARG A 129 -14.69 -34.31 4.06
CA ARG A 129 -15.62 -34.15 5.19
C ARG A 129 -14.88 -33.84 6.49
N GLY A 130 -15.62 -33.41 7.52
CA GLY A 130 -15.08 -33.11 8.85
C GLY A 130 -14.65 -31.65 9.01
N THR A 131 -13.78 -31.38 9.98
CA THR A 131 -13.29 -30.01 10.25
C THR A 131 -12.38 -29.50 9.14
N LEU A 132 -12.24 -28.17 9.05
CA LEU A 132 -11.26 -27.57 8.13
C LEU A 132 -9.84 -27.98 8.53
N THR A 133 -9.04 -28.34 7.53
CA THR A 133 -7.62 -28.65 7.71
C THR A 133 -6.78 -27.37 7.68
N THR A 134 -5.57 -27.44 8.23
CA THR A 134 -4.60 -26.35 8.15
C THR A 134 -4.23 -26.01 6.70
N SER A 135 -4.18 -27.02 5.81
CA SER A 135 -3.94 -26.83 4.38
C SER A 135 -5.04 -26.02 3.71
N GLU A 136 -6.31 -26.22 4.08
CA GLU A 136 -7.40 -25.43 3.49
C GLU A 136 -7.40 -24.00 4.00
N LEU A 137 -7.03 -23.78 5.27
CA LEU A 137 -6.86 -22.44 5.81
C LEU A 137 -5.68 -21.70 5.16
N SER A 138 -4.56 -22.38 4.88
CA SER A 138 -3.43 -21.77 4.18
C SER A 138 -3.77 -21.43 2.72
N GLN A 139 -4.49 -22.30 2.03
CA GLN A 139 -5.00 -22.02 0.68
C GLN A 139 -6.04 -20.90 0.65
N ALA A 140 -6.87 -20.79 1.69
CA ALA A 140 -7.82 -19.68 1.85
C ALA A 140 -7.07 -18.36 2.09
N LEU A 141 -6.00 -18.38 2.89
CA LEU A 141 -5.14 -17.22 3.12
C LEU A 141 -4.53 -16.72 1.81
N LEU A 142 -3.94 -17.61 1.01
CA LEU A 142 -3.39 -17.22 -0.29
C LEU A 142 -4.45 -16.60 -1.20
N CYS A 143 -5.69 -17.10 -1.17
CA CYS A 143 -6.79 -16.53 -1.93
C CYS A 143 -7.13 -15.12 -1.45
N VAL A 144 -7.26 -14.91 -0.14
CA VAL A 144 -7.56 -13.59 0.45
C VAL A 144 -6.44 -12.59 0.16
N VAL A 145 -5.17 -12.98 0.33
CA VAL A 145 -4.02 -12.10 0.05
C VAL A 145 -4.00 -11.69 -1.42
N ARG A 146 -4.23 -12.64 -2.34
CA ARG A 146 -4.32 -12.34 -3.79
C ARG A 146 -5.50 -11.44 -4.18
N ASN A 147 -6.54 -11.34 -3.35
CA ASN A 147 -7.69 -10.47 -3.61
C ASN A 147 -7.48 -9.04 -3.09
N VAL A 148 -6.50 -8.82 -2.21
CA VAL A 148 -6.26 -7.53 -1.54
C VAL A 148 -4.99 -6.83 -2.07
N GLN A 149 -4.12 -7.56 -2.77
CA GLN A 149 -2.90 -7.06 -3.42
C GLN A 149 -3.11 -6.87 -4.93
#